data_AF-A0A4P5WGZ4-F1
#
_entry.id   AF-A0A4P5WGZ4-F1
#
_cell.length_a   1.000
_cell.length_b   1.000
_cell.length_c   1.000
_cell.angle_alpha   90.00
_cell.angle_beta   90.00
_cell.angle_gamma   90.00
#
_symmetry.space_group_name_H-M   'P 1'
#
loop_
_entity.id
_entity.type
_entity.pdbx_description
1 polymer ?
#
loop_
_entity_poly.entity_id
_entity_poly.type
_entity_poly.pdbx_seq_one_letter_code
_entity_poly.pdbx_strand_id
1 'polypeptide(L)' 'MGQTIVYVVVSLVICVAYFTAVDHFLMDSQGLDFWYLFRK' A
#
# COMPACT_ATOMS: atom_id res chain seq x y z
N MET A 1 -23.93 8.62 8.20
CA MET A 1 -22.91 9.55 7.66
C MET A 1 -21.55 9.34 8.34
N GLY A 2 -21.38 9.63 9.64
CA GLY A 2 -20.08 9.50 10.33
C GLY A 2 -19.44 8.10 10.26
N GLN A 3 -20.19 7.05 10.59
CA GLN A 3 -19.67 5.66 10.55
C GLN A 3 -19.30 5.20 9.12
N THR A 4 -20.07 5.63 8.12
CA THR A 4 -19.77 5.33 6.71
C THR A 4 -18.42 5.91 6.30
N ILE A 5 -18.12 7.14 6.70
CA ILE A 5 -16.82 7.78 6.42
C ILE A 5 -15.70 7.00 7.09
N VAL A 6 -15.87 6.61 8.36
CA VAL A 6 -14.87 5.80 9.09
C VAL A 6 -14.60 4.50 8.36
N TYR A 7 -15.64 3.76 7.93
CA TYR A 7 -15.45 2.51 7.20
C TYR A 7 -14.75 2.70 5.86
N VAL A 8 -15.07 3.76 5.12
CA VAL A 8 -14.39 4.06 3.85
C VAL A 8 -12.91 4.37 4.09
N VAL A 9 -12.60 5.20 5.09
CA VAL A 9 -11.21 5.55 5.44
C VAL A 9 -10.43 4.31 5.88
N VAL A 10 -10.99 3.49 6.77
CA VAL A 10 -10.33 2.26 7.23
C VAL A 10 -10.09 1.30 6.06
N SER A 11 -11.08 1.13 5.18
CA SER A 11 -10.94 0.28 3.98
C SER A 11 -9.83 0.79 3.06
N LEU A 12 -9.76 2.11 2.83
CA LEU A 12 -8.70 2.73 2.05
C LEU A 12 -7.32 2.49 2.65
N VAL A 13 -7.17 2.69 3.97
CA VAL A 13 -5.90 2.46 4.68
C VAL A 13 -5.46 1.01 4.55
N ILE A 14 -6.37 0.06 4.74
CA ILE A 14 -6.08 -1.38 4.62
C ILE A 14 -5.66 -1.71 3.20
N CYS A 15 -6.39 -1.25 2.18
CA CYS A 15 -6.05 -1.49 0.79
C CYS A 15 -4.66 -0.95 0.44
N VAL A 16 -4.39 0.32 0.75
CA VAL A 16 -3.09 0.93 0.46
C VAL A 16 -1.97 0.18 1.17
N ALA A 17 -2.10 -0.06 2.48
CA ALA A 17 -1.07 -0.75 3.24
C ALA A 17 -0.81 -2.17 2.71
N TYR A 18 -1.86 -2.94 2.41
CA TYR A 18 -1.73 -4.30 1.91
C TYR A 18 -1.03 -4.32 0.55
N PHE A 19 -1.49 -3.51 -0.41
CA PHE A 19 -0.89 -3.51 -1.75
C PHE A 19 0.55 -2.97 -1.75
N THR A 20 0.84 -1.94 -0.95
CA THR A 20 2.21 -1.43 -0.78
C THR A 20 3.13 -2.50 -0.18
N ALA A 21 2.68 -3.24 0.83
CA ALA A 21 3.48 -4.31 1.43
C ALA A 21 3.70 -5.49 0.48
N VAL A 22 2.67 -5.90 -0.27
CA VAL A 22 2.78 -6.96 -1.27
C VAL A 22 3.75 -6.55 -2.38
N ASP A 23 3.64 -5.33 -2.90
CA ASP A 23 4.53 -4.84 -3.95
C ASP A 23 5.99 -4.76 -3.44
N HIS A 24 6.20 -4.30 -2.21
CA HIS A 24 7.54 -4.31 -1.58
C HIS A 24 8.11 -5.73 -1.44
N PHE A 25 7.27 -6.69 -1.02
CA PHE A 25 7.69 -8.09 -0.91
C PHE A 25 8.03 -8.70 -2.27
N LEU A 26 7.20 -8.45 -3.29
CA LEU A 26 7.42 -8.95 -4.64
C LEU A 26 8.67 -8.35 -5.27
N MET A 27 8.90 -7.04 -5.10
CA MET A 27 10.10 -6.39 -5.60
C MET A 27 11.36 -6.91 -4.92
N ASP A 28 11.34 -7.09 -3.59
CA ASP A 28 12.44 -7.69 -2.83
C ASP A 28 12.77 -9.12 -3.32
N SER A 29 11.73 -9.92 -3.62
CA SER A 29 11.91 -11.28 -4.15
C SER A 29 12.60 -11.35 -5.52
N GLN A 30 12.53 -10.27 -6.29
CA GLN A 30 13.14 -10.14 -7.61
C GLN A 30 14.48 -9.39 -7.57
N GLY A 31 14.92 -8.96 -6.38
CA GLY A 31 16.10 -8.10 -6.21
C GLY A 31 15.91 -6.68 -6.76
N LEU A 32 14.65 -6.25 -6.95
CA LEU A 32 14.30 -4.91 -7.40
C LEU A 32 14.10 -3.98 -6.20
N ASP A 33 14.63 -2.77 -6.28
CA ASP A 33 14.58 -1.81 -5.17
C ASP A 33 13.23 -1.09 -5.13
N PHE A 34 12.31 -1.54 -4.27
CA PHE A 34 10.93 -1.01 -4.18
C PHE A 34 10.81 0.53 -4.21
N TRP A 35 11.79 1.22 -3.63
CA TRP A 35 11.78 2.68 -3.53
C TRP A 35 12.23 3.39 -4.83
N TYR A 36 12.50 2.65 -5.92
CA TYR A 36 12.87 3.21 -7.21
C TYR A 36 11.77 4.12 -7.78
N LEU A 37 10.49 3.81 -7.54
CA LEU A 37 9.35 4.63 -8.02
C LEU A 37 9.28 6.00 -7.35
N PHE A 38 9.90 6.16 -6.17
CA PHE A 38 9.94 7.41 -5.42
C PHE A 38 11.27 8.16 -5.58
N ARG A 39 12.25 7.53 -6.25
CA ARG A 39 13.55 8.13 -6.53
C ARG A 39 13.40 8.91 -7.84
N LYS A 40 13.44 10.24 -7.74
CA LYS A 40 13.34 11.18 -8.87
C LYS A 40 14.63 11.23 -9.67
#